data_AF-A0A1F0NC59-F1
#
_entry.id   AF-A0A1F0NC59-F1
#
_cell.length_a   1.000
_cell.length_b   1.000
_cell.length_c   1.000
_cell.angle_alpha   90.00
_cell.angle_beta   90.00
_cell.angle_gamma   90.00
#
_symmetry.space_group_name_H-M   'P 1'
#
loop_
_entity.id
_entity.type
_entity.pdbx_description
1 polymer ?
#
loop_
_entity_poly.entity_id
_entity_poly.type
_entity_poly.pdbx_seq_one_letter_code
_entity_poly.pdbx_strand_id
1 'polypeptide(L)'
;MGRNYLNPKSLILLFACFFLLIFPVGAKENLSPYFVKITDATKAVKEGKQDQARKLIDEMTKDFEKVENSDSEAGRQVQEKLALTGDITEDQLTQISLALLTFEKEQNPVDLDVEKEKLVSRLEPRFEALDKAIASQDLEAVREAYKKMNSTWTINEVVVRDHSTAHYGQVETAISFLRSSIETEPTNFDTIQASFDDLKKAISNFVEGTEIAATSSNLTLKDGIDLLKKALTQFQAGQDSEAAASMKEFITIWPTIEGSVSTTNPSLYTKVESESPVIMVKGKESEYQEKLSSLIAELSQIDTSASYNAFDAMLILLREGVEALLIVMALVTTLKAAKMRKGLKWVYGGAFAGIVASLLIAYILQIAFPAVTSGTNREIIEGAVGIFAVIMMILIGIWLHSKSSVKKWNTFMESQMQTVTKTGSFLSMFALSFLAVFREGAETILFYVGILPRISSFDFVLGISLALLVLVVIAFVMNKASQFFLPHKVFFILTWMIYALAFKMTGVSIHALQLTNIIPNHLISGIPNIDILGIYPSWEGLAGQIIFILVVFLITIRQGEK
;
A
#
# COMPACT_ATOMS: atom_id res chain seq x y z
N MET A 1 40.71 -6.48 20.75
CA MET A 1 40.62 -5.50 19.63
C MET A 1 39.58 -6.01 18.65
N GLY A 2 38.36 -5.45 18.69
CA GLY A 2 37.28 -5.80 17.75
C GLY A 2 36.58 -4.50 17.35
N ARG A 3 36.74 -4.12 16.08
CA ARG A 3 36.22 -2.87 15.51
C ARG A 3 34.70 -2.95 15.38
N ASN A 4 34.01 -2.04 16.07
CA ASN A 4 32.64 -1.66 15.78
C ASN A 4 32.56 -1.07 14.36
N TYR A 5 31.78 -1.69 13.49
CA TYR A 5 31.25 -1.04 12.30
C TYR A 5 29.75 -1.21 12.32
N LEU A 6 29.07 -0.14 12.73
CA LEU A 6 27.85 0.43 12.16
C LEU A 6 27.36 1.50 13.15
N ASN A 7 27.65 2.75 12.80
CA ASN A 7 27.39 3.93 13.63
C ASN A 7 25.95 4.42 13.32
N PRO A 8 25.05 4.60 14.32
CA PRO A 8 23.64 4.95 14.10
C PRO A 8 23.43 6.29 13.38
N LYS A 9 24.47 7.14 13.31
CA LYS A 9 24.44 8.42 12.58
C LYS A 9 24.46 8.27 11.05
N SER A 10 24.94 7.14 10.52
CA SER A 10 24.95 6.89 9.07
C SER A 10 23.56 6.52 8.53
N LEU A 11 22.66 6.05 9.39
CA LEU A 11 21.28 5.71 9.02
C LEU A 11 20.39 6.96 8.88
N ILE A 12 20.73 8.03 9.61
CA ILE A 12 20.00 9.30 9.62
C ILE A 12 20.36 10.15 8.39
N LEU A 13 21.59 10.06 7.90
CA LEU A 13 22.04 10.83 6.72
C LEU A 13 21.43 10.31 5.41
N LEU A 14 21.07 9.03 5.36
CA LEU A 14 20.46 8.40 4.18
C LEU A 14 18.96 8.73 4.05
N PHE A 15 18.31 9.11 5.16
CA PHE A 15 16.92 9.57 5.19
C PHE A 15 16.77 11.08 4.89
N ALA A 16 17.84 11.87 5.03
CA ALA A 16 17.79 13.33 4.87
C ALA A 16 17.92 13.81 3.41
N CYS A 17 18.45 12.98 2.50
CA CYS A 17 18.68 13.40 1.10
C CYS A 17 17.46 13.25 0.18
N PHE A 18 16.32 12.75 0.66
CA PHE A 18 15.12 12.59 -0.16
C PHE A 18 14.16 13.79 -0.12
N PHE A 19 14.47 14.84 0.66
CA PHE A 19 13.54 15.95 0.91
C PHE A 19 13.89 17.29 0.27
N LEU A 20 14.90 17.34 -0.60
CA LEU A 20 15.30 18.59 -1.26
C LEU A 20 15.17 18.45 -2.77
N LEU A 21 13.96 18.67 -3.30
CA LEU A 21 13.70 19.24 -4.63
C LEU A 21 12.18 19.48 -4.77
N ILE A 22 11.65 20.46 -4.05
CA ILE A 22 10.37 21.08 -4.40
C ILE A 22 10.61 22.59 -4.34
N PHE A 23 10.66 23.23 -5.51
CA PHE A 23 10.62 24.68 -5.60
C PHE A 23 9.15 25.12 -5.43
N PRO A 24 8.82 26.08 -4.55
CA PRO A 24 7.47 26.60 -4.50
C PRO A 24 7.26 27.57 -5.67
N VAL A 25 6.27 27.23 -6.50
CA VAL A 25 5.60 28.17 -7.41
C VAL A 25 5.01 29.29 -6.56
N GLY A 26 5.17 30.53 -7.01
CA GLY A 26 4.79 31.72 -6.22
C GLY A 26 3.31 31.73 -5.83
N ALA A 27 3.04 31.46 -4.55
CA ALA A 27 1.74 31.68 -3.93
C ALA A 27 1.48 33.18 -3.79
N LYS A 28 0.22 33.62 -3.99
CA LYS A 28 -0.17 35.02 -3.84
C LYS A 28 -0.18 35.48 -2.37
N GLU A 29 -0.30 34.56 -1.40
CA GLU A 29 -0.01 34.83 0.01
C GLU A 29 0.72 33.65 0.67
N ASN A 30 1.76 33.95 1.45
CA ASN A 30 2.63 32.95 2.05
C ASN A 30 2.20 32.67 3.50
N LEU A 31 1.45 31.58 3.72
CA LEU A 31 1.01 31.15 5.05
C LEU A 31 2.08 30.34 5.82
N SER A 32 3.25 30.08 5.22
CA SER A 32 4.38 29.37 5.85
C SER A 32 4.79 29.91 7.24
N PRO A 33 4.78 31.24 7.51
CA PRO A 33 5.11 31.76 8.83
C PRO A 33 4.17 31.26 9.95
N TYR A 34 2.91 30.97 9.65
CA TYR A 34 1.95 30.46 10.63
C TYR A 34 2.26 29.02 11.01
N PHE A 35 2.64 28.17 10.05
CA PHE A 35 3.05 26.79 10.33
C PHE A 35 4.34 26.70 11.16
N VAL A 36 5.27 27.64 10.96
CA VAL A 36 6.46 27.78 11.82
C VAL A 36 6.07 28.15 13.25
N LYS A 37 5.18 29.14 13.43
CA LYS A 37 4.69 29.54 14.75
C LYS A 37 3.93 28.42 15.48
N ILE A 38 3.15 27.60 14.76
CA ILE A 38 2.49 26.41 15.31
C ILE A 38 3.51 25.37 15.77
N THR A 39 4.57 25.17 14.99
CA THR A 39 5.66 24.24 15.33
C THR A 39 6.38 24.69 16.60
N ASP A 40 6.69 25.99 16.71
CA ASP A 40 7.31 26.57 17.91
C ASP A 40 6.38 26.54 19.13
N ALA A 41 5.07 26.76 18.94
CA ALA A 41 4.07 26.63 19.99
C ALA A 41 3.94 25.17 20.46
N THR A 42 3.98 24.21 19.55
CA THR A 42 3.95 22.77 19.86
C THR A 42 5.16 22.37 20.69
N LYS A 43 6.33 22.90 20.34
CA LYS A 43 7.56 22.70 21.12
C LYS A 43 7.45 23.31 22.52
N ALA A 44 6.90 24.52 22.64
CA ALA A 44 6.69 25.16 23.94
C ALA A 44 5.72 24.37 24.84
N VAL A 45 4.63 23.84 24.28
CA VAL A 45 3.69 22.95 25.00
C VAL A 45 4.39 21.67 25.48
N LYS A 46 5.21 21.03 24.64
CA LYS A 46 6.00 19.84 25.02
C LYS A 46 7.03 20.09 26.12
N GLU A 47 7.57 21.31 26.17
CA GLU A 47 8.52 21.75 27.20
C GLU A 47 7.82 22.28 28.47
N GLY A 48 6.49 22.24 28.54
CA GLY A 48 5.69 22.73 29.67
C GLY A 48 5.64 24.27 29.78
N LYS A 49 6.04 24.99 28.74
CA LYS A 49 6.11 26.46 28.68
C LYS A 49 4.82 27.06 28.12
N GLN A 50 3.73 26.96 28.90
CA GLN A 50 2.40 27.43 28.49
C GLN A 50 2.35 28.94 28.16
N ASP A 51 3.08 29.78 28.90
CA ASP A 51 3.15 31.22 28.64
C ASP A 51 3.76 31.54 27.26
N GLN A 52 4.75 30.77 26.83
CA GLN A 52 5.41 30.94 25.54
C GLN A 52 4.51 30.47 24.38
N ALA A 53 3.81 29.35 24.56
CA ALA A 53 2.83 28.88 23.60
C ALA A 53 1.68 29.89 23.43
N ARG A 54 1.19 30.45 24.54
CA ARG A 54 0.11 31.46 24.54
C ARG A 54 0.52 32.74 23.83
N LYS A 55 1.74 33.22 24.07
CA LYS A 55 2.27 34.39 23.35
C LYS A 55 2.33 34.17 21.83
N LEU A 56 2.74 32.98 21.38
CA LEU A 56 2.81 32.65 19.95
C LEU A 56 1.41 32.61 19.30
N ILE A 57 0.41 32.09 20.00
CA ILE A 57 -0.98 32.04 19.52
C ILE A 57 -1.62 33.43 19.52
N ASP A 58 -1.36 34.26 20.53
CA ASP A 58 -1.84 35.65 20.56
C ASP A 58 -1.23 36.49 19.43
N GLU A 59 0.06 36.27 19.11
CA GLU A 59 0.73 36.87 17.96
C GLU A 59 0.12 36.38 16.64
N MET A 60 -0.11 35.06 16.50
CA MET A 60 -0.79 34.51 15.33
C MET A 60 -2.19 35.07 15.13
N THR A 61 -2.96 35.24 16.20
CA THR A 61 -4.34 35.77 16.13
C THR A 61 -4.33 37.20 15.58
N LYS A 62 -3.45 38.07 16.12
CA LYS A 62 -3.30 39.45 15.67
C LYS A 62 -2.76 39.59 14.25
N ASP A 63 -1.90 38.67 13.84
CA ASP A 63 -1.35 38.66 12.49
C ASP A 63 -2.41 38.17 11.49
N PHE A 64 -3.18 37.14 11.86
CA PHE A 64 -4.21 36.55 11.00
C PHE A 64 -5.40 37.49 10.75
N GLU A 65 -5.76 38.34 11.72
CA GLU A 65 -6.77 39.41 11.54
C GLU A 65 -6.41 40.42 10.43
N LYS A 66 -5.14 40.49 10.03
CA LYS A 66 -4.65 41.40 8.98
C LYS A 66 -4.50 40.73 7.62
N VAL A 67 -4.71 39.41 7.55
CA VAL A 67 -4.63 38.63 6.31
C VAL A 67 -5.85 38.93 5.43
N GLU A 68 -5.64 39.08 4.12
CA GLU A 68 -6.73 39.31 3.17
C GLU A 68 -7.73 38.13 3.21
N ASN A 69 -9.02 38.45 3.12
CA ASN A 69 -10.12 37.47 3.21
C ASN A 69 -10.16 36.66 4.52
N SER A 70 -9.52 37.12 5.61
CA SER A 70 -9.63 36.47 6.93
C SER A 70 -11.06 36.37 7.46
N ASP A 71 -12.01 37.09 6.87
CA ASP A 71 -13.45 37.04 7.13
C ASP A 71 -14.23 36.04 6.25
N SER A 72 -13.55 35.30 5.36
CA SER A 72 -14.12 34.22 4.56
C SER A 72 -14.64 33.06 5.42
N GLU A 73 -15.33 32.09 4.81
CA GLU A 73 -15.88 30.96 5.56
C GLU A 73 -14.78 30.13 6.23
N ALA A 74 -13.67 29.83 5.52
CA ALA A 74 -12.54 29.16 6.14
C ALA A 74 -11.71 30.10 7.03
N GLY A 75 -11.64 31.40 6.73
CA GLY A 75 -10.96 32.41 7.56
C GLY A 75 -11.59 32.53 8.94
N ARG A 76 -12.92 32.52 9.03
CA ARG A 76 -13.66 32.49 10.31
C ARG A 76 -13.40 31.22 11.11
N GLN A 77 -13.25 30.07 10.44
CA GLN A 77 -12.88 28.83 11.12
C GLN A 77 -11.48 28.93 11.72
N VAL A 78 -10.51 29.54 11.02
CA VAL A 78 -9.17 29.80 11.58
C VAL A 78 -9.26 30.73 12.80
N GLN A 79 -10.03 31.81 12.72
CA GLN A 79 -10.24 32.74 13.85
C GLN A 79 -10.89 32.04 15.06
N GLU A 80 -11.88 31.17 14.83
CA GLU A 80 -12.53 30.38 15.89
C GLU A 80 -11.52 29.44 16.57
N LYS A 81 -10.68 28.75 15.80
CA LYS A 81 -9.66 27.83 16.34
C LYS A 81 -8.50 28.55 17.02
N LEU A 82 -8.22 29.80 16.64
CA LEU A 82 -7.23 30.65 17.31
C LEU A 82 -7.74 31.24 18.63
N ALA A 83 -9.06 31.32 18.84
CA ALA A 83 -9.69 31.83 20.06
C ALA A 83 -9.62 30.84 21.25
N LEU A 84 -8.40 30.46 21.65
CA LEU A 84 -8.16 29.47 22.70
C LEU A 84 -8.24 30.07 24.12
N THR A 85 -9.05 29.44 24.98
CA THR A 85 -9.15 29.76 26.41
C THR A 85 -8.53 28.63 27.25
N GLY A 86 -7.71 28.98 28.25
CA GLY A 86 -7.01 28.01 29.10
C GLY A 86 -5.64 27.55 28.57
N ASP A 87 -5.18 26.38 29.04
CA ASP A 87 -3.92 25.77 28.63
C ASP A 87 -4.00 25.28 27.18
N ILE A 88 -2.92 25.50 26.42
CA ILE A 88 -2.84 25.11 25.01
C ILE A 88 -2.41 23.65 24.91
N THR A 89 -3.14 22.88 24.12
CA THR A 89 -2.87 21.46 23.86
C THR A 89 -2.33 21.23 22.44
N GLU A 90 -1.63 20.12 22.22
CA GLU A 90 -1.15 19.72 20.89
C GLU A 90 -2.31 19.49 19.90
N ASP A 91 -3.45 19.01 20.39
CA ASP A 91 -4.66 18.82 19.58
C ASP A 91 -5.18 20.15 19.04
N GLN A 92 -5.28 21.18 19.89
CA GLN A 92 -5.70 22.52 19.47
C GLN A 92 -4.76 23.12 18.40
N LEU A 93 -3.44 22.94 18.54
CA LEU A 93 -2.45 23.38 17.56
C LEU A 93 -2.59 22.63 16.22
N THR A 94 -2.94 21.35 16.27
CA THR A 94 -3.22 20.53 15.09
C THR A 94 -4.48 21.03 14.37
N GLN A 95 -5.53 21.37 15.12
CA GLN A 95 -6.77 21.91 14.55
C GLN A 95 -6.55 23.28 13.90
N ILE A 96 -5.70 24.15 14.47
CA ILE A 96 -5.31 25.43 13.86
C ILE A 96 -4.58 25.19 12.54
N SER A 97 -3.65 24.22 12.50
CA SER A 97 -2.91 23.85 11.27
C SER A 97 -3.85 23.38 10.16
N LEU A 98 -4.83 22.53 10.50
CA LEU A 98 -5.84 22.05 9.54
C LEU A 98 -6.73 23.18 9.02
N ALA A 99 -7.18 24.08 9.90
CA ALA A 99 -7.99 25.23 9.50
C ALA A 99 -7.21 26.17 8.56
N LEU A 100 -5.92 26.40 8.84
CA LEU A 100 -5.04 27.20 7.98
C LEU A 100 -4.82 26.56 6.60
N LEU A 101 -4.71 25.24 6.51
CA LEU A 101 -4.62 24.53 5.23
C LEU A 101 -5.93 24.65 4.42
N THR A 102 -7.07 24.58 5.08
CA THR A 102 -8.37 24.79 4.43
C THR A 102 -8.50 26.23 3.92
N PHE A 103 -8.07 27.21 4.72
CA PHE A 103 -8.01 28.60 4.30
C PHE A 103 -7.02 28.81 3.14
N GLU A 104 -5.84 28.20 3.18
CA GLU A 104 -4.86 28.24 2.08
C GLU A 104 -5.44 27.72 0.77
N LYS A 105 -6.22 26.64 0.82
CA LYS A 105 -6.93 26.09 -0.35
C LYS A 105 -8.07 26.98 -0.83
N GLU A 106 -8.79 27.65 0.07
CA GLU A 106 -9.83 28.62 -0.29
C GLU A 106 -9.24 29.86 -0.97
N GLN A 107 -8.07 30.34 -0.49
CA GLN A 107 -7.38 31.50 -1.06
C GLN A 107 -6.56 31.16 -2.32
N ASN A 108 -6.15 29.91 -2.47
CA ASN A 108 -5.41 29.40 -3.62
C ASN A 108 -6.15 28.21 -4.25
N PRO A 109 -7.35 28.41 -4.82
CA PRO A 109 -8.02 27.35 -5.58
C PRO A 109 -7.13 26.99 -6.77
N VAL A 110 -6.86 25.69 -6.96
CA VAL A 110 -6.20 25.20 -8.18
C VAL A 110 -7.18 25.45 -9.33
N ASP A 111 -6.87 26.44 -10.16
CA ASP A 111 -7.70 26.81 -11.31
C ASP A 111 -7.58 25.72 -12.39
N LEU A 112 -8.55 24.81 -12.37
CA LEU A 112 -8.64 23.68 -13.30
C LEU A 112 -8.67 24.15 -14.77
N ASP A 113 -9.22 25.32 -15.05
CA ASP A 113 -9.28 25.85 -16.41
C ASP A 113 -7.89 26.30 -16.88
N VAL A 114 -7.10 26.91 -16.00
CA VAL A 114 -5.68 27.24 -16.28
C VAL A 114 -4.81 25.99 -16.45
N GLU A 115 -5.08 24.92 -15.68
CA GLU A 115 -4.36 23.65 -15.86
C GLU A 115 -4.75 22.93 -17.15
N LYS A 116 -6.04 22.94 -17.51
CA LYS A 116 -6.53 22.45 -18.81
C LYS A 116 -5.90 23.22 -19.97
N GLU A 117 -5.84 24.56 -19.92
CA GLU A 117 -5.18 25.37 -20.94
C GLU A 117 -3.70 25.01 -21.10
N LYS A 118 -2.97 24.85 -19.99
CA LYS A 118 -1.57 24.41 -20.02
C LYS A 118 -1.41 23.03 -20.63
N LEU A 119 -2.28 22.08 -20.27
CA LEU A 119 -2.29 20.73 -20.83
C LEU A 119 -2.45 20.77 -22.35
N VAL A 120 -3.46 21.51 -22.84
CA VAL A 120 -3.72 21.68 -24.27
C VAL A 120 -2.51 22.30 -24.97
N SER A 121 -1.97 23.42 -24.46
CA SER A 121 -0.83 24.10 -25.08
C SER A 121 0.43 23.23 -25.22
N ARG A 122 0.60 22.23 -24.34
CA ARG A 122 1.76 21.33 -24.33
C ARG A 122 1.56 20.16 -25.30
N LEU A 123 0.31 19.69 -25.45
CA LEU A 123 -0.03 18.54 -26.28
C LEU A 123 -0.29 18.91 -27.74
N GLU A 124 -0.87 20.09 -28.00
CA GLU A 124 -1.20 20.58 -29.34
C GLU A 124 -0.04 20.50 -30.35
N PRO A 125 1.20 20.98 -30.07
CA PRO A 125 2.31 20.85 -31.02
C PRO A 125 2.75 19.40 -31.24
N ARG A 126 2.48 18.49 -30.28
CA ARG A 126 2.76 17.05 -30.43
C ARG A 126 1.70 16.39 -31.31
N PHE A 127 0.44 16.81 -31.16
CA PHE A 127 -0.65 16.34 -32.01
C PHE A 127 -0.47 16.78 -33.45
N GLU A 128 -0.11 18.04 -33.71
CA GLU A 128 0.19 18.49 -35.07
C GLU A 128 1.35 17.71 -35.71
N ALA A 129 2.40 17.41 -34.94
CA ALA A 129 3.55 16.65 -35.43
C ALA A 129 3.17 15.20 -35.75
N LEU A 130 2.33 14.57 -34.91
CA LEU A 130 1.86 13.22 -35.13
C LEU A 130 0.89 13.14 -36.33
N ASP A 131 -0.03 14.09 -36.46
CA ASP A 131 -0.95 14.19 -37.59
C ASP A 131 -0.20 14.33 -38.92
N LYS A 132 0.83 15.19 -38.97
CA LYS A 132 1.72 15.32 -40.15
C LYS A 132 2.47 14.04 -40.47
N ALA A 133 2.96 13.32 -39.46
CA ALA A 133 3.66 12.06 -39.65
C ALA A 133 2.74 10.97 -40.21
N ILE A 134 1.50 10.88 -39.69
CA ILE A 134 0.48 9.94 -40.18
C ILE A 134 0.13 10.27 -41.64
N ALA A 135 -0.05 11.56 -41.95
CA ALA A 135 -0.33 12.02 -43.31
C ALA A 135 0.81 11.74 -44.31
N SER A 136 2.07 11.73 -43.85
CA SER A 136 3.22 11.35 -44.70
C SER A 136 3.31 9.86 -45.00
N GLN A 137 2.47 9.02 -44.37
CA GLN A 137 2.50 7.57 -44.49
C GLN A 137 3.88 6.94 -44.23
N ASP A 138 4.68 7.58 -43.37
CA ASP A 138 5.99 7.11 -42.95
C ASP A 138 5.88 6.54 -41.54
N LEU A 139 5.96 5.20 -41.44
CA LEU A 139 5.79 4.50 -40.16
C LEU A 139 6.87 4.86 -39.13
N GLU A 140 8.12 5.08 -39.56
CA GLU A 140 9.20 5.45 -38.64
C GLU A 140 9.00 6.87 -38.11
N ALA A 141 8.56 7.79 -38.97
CA ALA A 141 8.17 9.14 -38.55
C ALA A 141 6.98 9.12 -37.58
N VAL A 142 5.99 8.26 -37.82
CA VAL A 142 4.82 8.07 -36.93
C VAL A 142 5.26 7.54 -35.56
N ARG A 143 6.12 6.51 -35.52
CA ARG A 143 6.67 5.96 -34.26
C ARG A 143 7.42 7.01 -33.46
N GLU A 144 8.27 7.81 -34.12
CA GLU A 144 9.03 8.87 -33.46
C GLU A 144 8.12 9.97 -32.91
N ALA A 145 7.13 10.41 -33.69
CA ALA A 145 6.16 11.42 -33.28
C ALA A 145 5.27 10.92 -32.12
N TYR A 146 4.81 9.67 -32.18
CA TYR A 146 4.05 9.02 -31.12
C TYR A 146 4.84 8.96 -29.81
N LYS A 147 6.12 8.57 -29.86
CA LYS A 147 6.98 8.50 -28.68
C LYS A 147 7.11 9.86 -27.99
N LYS A 148 7.28 10.94 -28.76
CA LYS A 148 7.35 12.32 -28.23
C LYS A 148 6.02 12.77 -27.63
N MET A 149 4.90 12.45 -28.29
CA MET A 149 3.55 12.71 -27.79
C MET A 149 3.31 11.98 -26.46
N ASN A 150 3.55 10.66 -26.41
CA ASN A 150 3.34 9.86 -25.22
C ASN A 150 4.19 10.34 -24.04
N SER A 151 5.46 10.68 -24.26
CA SER A 151 6.31 11.26 -23.20
C SER A 151 5.79 12.60 -22.67
N THR A 152 5.14 13.41 -23.53
CA THR A 152 4.54 14.67 -23.11
C THR A 152 3.28 14.43 -22.31
N TRP A 153 2.45 13.45 -22.71
CA TRP A 153 1.29 13.02 -21.94
C TRP A 153 1.69 12.54 -20.53
N THR A 154 2.62 11.60 -20.40
CA THR A 154 3.05 11.04 -19.09
C THR A 154 3.50 12.11 -18.10
N ILE A 155 4.12 13.21 -18.57
CA ILE A 155 4.54 14.32 -17.69
C ILE A 155 3.34 15.14 -17.17
N ASN A 156 2.25 15.20 -17.93
CA ASN A 156 1.10 16.06 -17.66
C ASN A 156 -0.17 15.31 -17.24
N GLU A 157 -0.14 13.97 -17.23
CA GLU A 157 -1.28 13.10 -16.97
C GLU A 157 -1.97 13.36 -15.62
N VAL A 158 -1.18 13.85 -14.63
CA VAL A 158 -1.63 14.12 -13.26
C VAL A 158 -2.81 15.10 -13.24
N VAL A 159 -2.82 16.08 -14.15
CA VAL A 159 -3.91 17.07 -14.28
C VAL A 159 -5.24 16.38 -14.61
N VAL A 160 -5.22 15.36 -15.47
CA VAL A 160 -6.43 14.62 -15.84
C VAL A 160 -6.78 13.60 -14.75
N ARG A 161 -5.78 12.89 -14.23
CA ARG A 161 -5.96 11.83 -13.24
C ARG A 161 -6.52 12.32 -11.92
N ASP A 162 -6.00 13.42 -11.39
CA ASP A 162 -6.35 13.93 -10.06
C ASP A 162 -7.76 14.58 -10.05
N HIS A 163 -8.25 14.99 -11.23
CA HIS A 163 -9.55 15.64 -11.39
C HIS A 163 -10.63 14.72 -11.97
N SER A 164 -10.27 13.71 -12.78
CA SER A 164 -11.24 12.74 -13.31
C SER A 164 -10.61 11.42 -13.73
N THR A 165 -10.77 10.40 -12.88
CA THR A 165 -10.34 9.02 -13.16
C THR A 165 -10.99 8.43 -14.41
N ALA A 166 -12.24 8.78 -14.69
CA ALA A 166 -12.96 8.31 -15.88
C ALA A 166 -12.35 8.85 -17.18
N HIS A 167 -12.07 10.15 -17.24
CA HIS A 167 -11.41 10.76 -18.40
C HIS A 167 -9.99 10.24 -18.57
N TYR A 168 -9.24 10.11 -17.46
CA TYR A 168 -7.91 9.52 -17.48
C TYR A 168 -7.91 8.12 -18.11
N GLY A 169 -8.84 7.25 -17.68
CA GLY A 169 -9.00 5.92 -18.27
C GLY A 169 -9.28 5.96 -19.79
N GLN A 170 -10.16 6.86 -20.26
CA GLN A 170 -10.42 7.01 -21.69
C GLN A 170 -9.18 7.44 -22.49
N VAL A 171 -8.36 8.34 -21.93
CA VAL A 171 -7.13 8.78 -22.59
C VAL A 171 -6.11 7.64 -22.66
N GLU A 172 -5.89 6.91 -21.56
CA GLU A 172 -5.00 5.74 -21.53
C GLU A 172 -5.44 4.65 -22.52
N THR A 173 -6.74 4.35 -22.58
CA THR A 173 -7.31 3.43 -23.56
C THR A 173 -7.04 3.90 -24.99
N ALA A 174 -7.27 5.18 -25.29
CA ALA A 174 -7.03 5.72 -26.63
C ALA A 174 -5.53 5.70 -27.03
N ILE A 175 -4.63 5.96 -26.08
CA ILE A 175 -3.17 5.84 -26.30
C ILE A 175 -2.79 4.38 -26.61
N SER A 176 -3.35 3.42 -25.86
CA SER A 176 -3.11 1.99 -26.09
C SER A 176 -3.60 1.53 -27.45
N PHE A 177 -4.79 1.98 -27.89
CA PHE A 177 -5.29 1.71 -29.24
C PHE A 177 -4.41 2.32 -30.32
N LEU A 178 -4.00 3.57 -30.15
CA LEU A 178 -3.10 4.24 -31.07
C LEU A 178 -1.77 3.48 -31.20
N ARG A 179 -1.15 3.10 -30.07
CA ARG A 179 0.06 2.27 -30.07
C ARG A 179 -0.14 0.96 -30.82
N SER A 180 -1.23 0.25 -30.53
CA SER A 180 -1.53 -1.02 -31.21
C SER A 180 -1.70 -0.84 -32.71
N SER A 181 -2.40 0.21 -33.14
CA SER A 181 -2.60 0.50 -34.57
C SER A 181 -1.28 0.80 -35.30
N ILE A 182 -0.31 1.42 -34.63
CA ILE A 182 1.03 1.71 -35.17
C ILE A 182 1.86 0.43 -35.31
N GLU A 183 1.79 -0.47 -34.34
CA GLU A 183 2.61 -1.70 -34.33
C GLU A 183 1.97 -2.89 -35.07
N THR A 184 0.75 -2.74 -35.61
CA THR A 184 0.07 -3.82 -36.33
C THR A 184 0.54 -3.91 -37.78
N GLU A 185 0.99 -5.11 -38.18
CA GLU A 185 1.34 -5.43 -39.57
C GLU A 185 0.25 -6.28 -40.26
N PRO A 186 -0.21 -5.96 -41.49
CA PRO A 186 0.26 -4.86 -42.34
C PRO A 186 -0.25 -3.50 -41.84
N THR A 187 0.60 -2.47 -41.95
CA THR A 187 0.29 -1.12 -41.50
C THR A 187 -0.91 -0.54 -42.24
N ASN A 188 -1.89 -0.05 -41.48
CA ASN A 188 -3.05 0.65 -42.00
C ASN A 188 -3.09 2.07 -41.42
N PHE A 189 -2.75 3.07 -42.24
CA PHE A 189 -2.71 4.47 -41.81
C PHE A 189 -4.09 5.04 -41.49
N ASP A 190 -5.17 4.50 -42.07
CA ASP A 190 -6.53 4.93 -41.76
C ASP A 190 -6.92 4.52 -40.33
N THR A 191 -6.51 3.33 -39.88
CA THR A 191 -6.76 2.89 -38.49
C THR A 191 -5.89 3.64 -37.49
N ILE A 192 -4.67 4.01 -37.88
CA ILE A 192 -3.80 4.88 -37.06
C ILE A 192 -4.42 6.26 -36.92
N GLN A 193 -4.90 6.87 -38.01
CA GLN A 193 -5.56 8.16 -37.99
C GLN A 193 -6.83 8.12 -37.12
N ALA A 194 -7.68 7.10 -37.29
CA ALA A 194 -8.90 6.95 -36.48
C ALA A 194 -8.59 6.81 -34.98
N SER A 195 -7.56 6.03 -34.62
CA SER A 195 -7.13 5.88 -33.22
C SER A 195 -6.54 7.17 -32.66
N PHE A 196 -5.85 7.95 -33.49
CA PHE A 196 -5.34 9.27 -33.11
C PHE A 196 -6.46 10.31 -32.93
N ASP A 197 -7.50 10.26 -33.75
CA ASP A 197 -8.69 11.10 -33.62
C ASP A 197 -9.47 10.76 -32.34
N ASP A 198 -9.58 9.48 -31.98
CA ASP A 198 -10.17 9.03 -30.71
C ASP A 198 -9.39 9.57 -29.50
N LEU A 199 -8.05 9.60 -29.57
CA LEU A 199 -7.20 10.21 -28.53
C LEU A 199 -7.44 11.71 -28.38
N LYS A 200 -7.46 12.46 -29.49
CA LYS A 200 -7.76 13.90 -29.48
C LYS A 200 -9.12 14.16 -28.84
N LYS A 201 -10.13 13.35 -29.18
CA LYS A 201 -11.48 13.44 -28.62
C LYS A 201 -11.53 13.14 -27.14
N ALA A 202 -10.83 12.11 -26.66
CA ALA A 202 -10.78 11.78 -25.23
C ALA A 202 -10.23 12.94 -24.39
N ILE A 203 -9.21 13.63 -24.89
CA ILE A 203 -8.63 14.80 -24.22
C ILE A 203 -9.54 16.03 -24.34
N SER A 204 -10.17 16.27 -25.50
CA SER A 204 -11.15 17.35 -25.65
C SER A 204 -12.35 17.18 -24.71
N ASN A 205 -12.87 15.95 -24.53
CA ASN A 205 -13.95 15.67 -23.58
C ASN A 205 -13.59 16.10 -22.14
N PHE A 206 -12.34 15.85 -21.72
CA PHE A 206 -11.86 16.29 -20.40
C PHE A 206 -11.78 17.82 -20.30
N VAL A 207 -11.24 18.46 -21.33
CA VAL A 207 -11.08 19.92 -21.38
C VAL A 207 -12.47 20.59 -21.35
N GLU A 208 -13.39 20.12 -22.17
CA GLU A 208 -14.76 20.62 -22.31
C GLU A 208 -15.66 20.26 -21.12
N GLY A 209 -15.22 19.34 -20.24
CA GLY A 209 -15.97 18.93 -19.06
C GLY A 209 -17.20 18.09 -19.40
N THR A 210 -17.17 17.36 -20.51
CA THR A 210 -18.27 16.51 -20.95
C THR A 210 -18.53 15.43 -19.90
N GLU A 211 -19.75 15.34 -19.37
CA GLU A 211 -20.10 14.28 -18.43
C GLU A 211 -19.97 12.92 -19.12
N ILE A 212 -18.94 12.17 -18.75
CA ILE A 212 -18.89 10.74 -19.08
C ILE A 212 -19.95 10.10 -18.21
N ALA A 213 -21.02 9.59 -18.83
CA ALA A 213 -22.02 8.80 -18.14
C ALA A 213 -21.29 7.78 -17.26
N ALA A 214 -21.56 7.82 -15.96
CA ALA A 214 -21.04 6.86 -15.00
C ALA A 214 -21.60 5.48 -15.35
N THR A 215 -21.00 4.81 -16.33
CA THR A 215 -21.36 3.46 -16.70
C THR A 215 -20.78 2.54 -15.63
N SER A 216 -21.60 2.37 -14.58
CA SER A 216 -21.55 1.31 -13.58
C SER A 216 -20.24 1.19 -12.78
N SER A 217 -20.24 1.80 -11.60
CA SER A 217 -19.30 1.57 -10.49
C SER A 217 -19.29 0.14 -9.92
N ASN A 218 -19.82 -0.84 -10.65
CA ASN A 218 -19.97 -2.25 -10.24
C ASN A 218 -19.60 -3.23 -11.38
N LEU A 219 -18.79 -2.82 -12.36
CA LEU A 219 -18.31 -3.74 -13.39
C LEU A 219 -17.37 -4.78 -12.77
N THR A 220 -17.54 -6.03 -13.16
CA THR A 220 -16.81 -7.19 -12.65
C THR A 220 -16.04 -7.87 -13.79
N LEU A 221 -15.05 -8.69 -13.44
CA LEU A 221 -14.32 -9.52 -14.42
C LEU A 221 -15.28 -10.37 -15.28
N LYS A 222 -16.40 -10.81 -14.69
CA LYS A 222 -17.45 -11.54 -15.40
C LYS A 222 -18.07 -10.72 -16.54
N ASP A 223 -18.32 -9.44 -16.33
CA ASP A 223 -18.89 -8.56 -17.35
C ASP A 223 -17.92 -8.41 -18.53
N GLY A 224 -16.61 -8.31 -18.26
CA GLY A 224 -15.57 -8.34 -19.28
C GLY A 224 -15.51 -9.67 -20.04
N ILE A 225 -15.58 -10.80 -19.34
CA ILE A 225 -15.60 -12.13 -19.98
C ILE A 225 -16.82 -12.29 -20.89
N ASP A 226 -17.98 -11.77 -20.49
CA ASP A 226 -19.20 -11.86 -21.29
C ASP A 226 -19.11 -10.99 -22.56
N LEU A 227 -18.43 -9.83 -22.52
CA LEU A 227 -18.10 -9.06 -23.72
C LEU A 227 -17.16 -9.82 -24.66
N LEU A 228 -16.14 -10.51 -24.14
CA LEU A 228 -15.24 -11.33 -24.97
C LEU A 228 -15.98 -12.50 -25.64
N LYS A 229 -16.88 -13.17 -24.91
CA LYS A 229 -17.73 -14.24 -25.49
C LYS A 229 -18.65 -13.72 -26.58
N LYS A 230 -19.22 -12.53 -26.38
CA LYS A 230 -20.03 -11.85 -27.38
C LYS A 230 -19.21 -11.54 -28.63
N ALA A 231 -18.01 -10.98 -28.47
CA ALA A 231 -17.09 -10.71 -29.58
C ALA A 231 -16.71 -12.00 -30.34
N LEU A 232 -16.40 -13.09 -29.63
CA LEU A 232 -16.07 -14.38 -30.25
C LEU A 232 -17.24 -14.92 -31.10
N THR A 233 -18.46 -14.83 -30.59
CA THR A 233 -19.67 -15.29 -31.30
C THR A 233 -19.90 -14.46 -32.57
N GLN A 234 -19.66 -13.14 -32.49
CA GLN A 234 -19.79 -12.23 -33.63
C GLN A 234 -18.71 -12.48 -34.70
N PHE A 235 -17.47 -12.74 -34.31
CA PHE A 235 -16.40 -13.13 -35.24
C PHE A 235 -16.72 -14.46 -35.95
N GLN A 236 -17.27 -15.45 -35.23
CA GLN A 236 -17.71 -16.72 -35.82
C GLN A 236 -18.91 -16.58 -36.77
N ALA A 237 -19.78 -15.60 -36.52
CA ALA A 237 -20.91 -15.26 -37.38
C ALA A 237 -20.54 -14.40 -38.60
N GLY A 238 -19.27 -13.98 -38.73
CA GLY A 238 -18.79 -13.08 -39.79
C GLY A 238 -19.21 -11.62 -39.62
N GLN A 239 -19.64 -11.22 -38.42
CA GLN A 239 -20.02 -9.85 -38.06
C GLN A 239 -18.82 -9.05 -37.55
N ASP A 240 -17.77 -8.94 -38.39
CA ASP A 240 -16.45 -8.41 -38.01
C ASP A 240 -16.52 -7.02 -37.35
N SER A 241 -17.37 -6.11 -37.86
CA SER A 241 -17.51 -4.75 -37.31
C SER A 241 -18.18 -4.71 -35.95
N GLU A 242 -19.14 -5.60 -35.67
CA GLU A 242 -19.81 -5.66 -34.38
C GLU A 242 -18.93 -6.37 -33.33
N ALA A 243 -18.16 -7.37 -33.77
CA ALA A 243 -17.17 -8.05 -32.96
C ALA A 243 -16.06 -7.09 -32.51
N ALA A 244 -15.55 -6.26 -33.43
CA ALA A 244 -14.58 -5.22 -33.12
C ALA A 244 -15.15 -4.18 -32.12
N ALA A 245 -16.44 -3.84 -32.22
CA ALA A 245 -17.09 -2.95 -31.26
C ALA A 245 -17.19 -3.57 -29.85
N SER A 246 -17.56 -4.86 -29.74
CA SER A 246 -17.59 -5.59 -28.46
C SER A 246 -16.19 -5.74 -27.84
N MET A 247 -15.15 -5.97 -28.67
CA MET A 247 -13.75 -5.96 -28.21
C MET A 247 -13.33 -4.56 -27.75
N LYS A 248 -13.73 -3.49 -28.45
CA LYS A 248 -13.45 -2.11 -28.04
C LYS A 248 -14.10 -1.79 -26.70
N GLU A 249 -15.33 -2.25 -26.48
CA GLU A 249 -16.03 -2.12 -25.20
C GLU A 249 -15.29 -2.85 -24.07
N PHE A 250 -14.84 -4.09 -24.32
CA PHE A 250 -14.02 -4.84 -23.36
C PHE A 250 -12.73 -4.08 -22.98
N ILE A 251 -11.96 -3.62 -23.97
CA ILE A 251 -10.70 -2.89 -23.74
C ILE A 251 -10.96 -1.57 -23.00
N THR A 252 -12.11 -0.94 -23.20
CA THR A 252 -12.48 0.30 -22.50
C THR A 252 -12.79 0.05 -21.03
N ILE A 253 -13.47 -1.07 -20.70
CA ILE A 253 -13.78 -1.39 -19.31
C ILE A 253 -12.66 -2.14 -18.58
N TRP A 254 -11.69 -2.69 -19.32
CA TRP A 254 -10.59 -3.51 -18.80
C TRP A 254 -9.84 -2.87 -17.62
N PRO A 255 -9.44 -1.57 -17.65
CA PRO A 255 -8.78 -0.93 -16.51
C PRO A 255 -9.58 -0.94 -15.20
N THR A 256 -10.90 -1.07 -15.29
CA THR A 256 -11.79 -1.12 -14.11
C THR A 256 -11.86 -2.53 -13.50
N ILE A 257 -11.60 -3.58 -14.30
CA ILE A 257 -11.80 -4.98 -13.93
C ILE A 257 -10.49 -5.80 -13.90
N GLU A 258 -9.40 -5.24 -14.42
CA GLU A 258 -8.10 -5.90 -14.56
C GLU A 258 -7.43 -6.23 -13.23
N GLY A 259 -7.75 -5.51 -12.14
CA GLY A 259 -7.06 -5.66 -10.86
C GLY A 259 -7.15 -7.09 -10.29
N SER A 260 -8.26 -7.79 -10.50
CA SER A 260 -8.38 -9.21 -10.14
C SER A 260 -7.48 -10.10 -11.00
N VAL A 261 -7.26 -9.75 -12.26
CA VAL A 261 -6.45 -10.53 -13.20
C VAL A 261 -4.96 -10.25 -13.01
N SER A 262 -4.58 -8.97 -12.92
CA SER A 262 -3.22 -8.52 -12.65
C SER A 262 -2.66 -9.16 -11.38
N THR A 263 -3.48 -9.26 -10.33
CA THR A 263 -3.04 -9.82 -9.05
C THR A 263 -3.13 -11.34 -8.94
N THR A 264 -3.95 -12.01 -9.76
CA THR A 264 -4.18 -13.47 -9.67
C THR A 264 -3.46 -14.25 -10.77
N ASN A 265 -3.34 -13.68 -11.97
CA ASN A 265 -2.64 -14.28 -13.09
C ASN A 265 -1.95 -13.19 -13.96
N PRO A 266 -0.76 -12.72 -13.56
CA PRO A 266 -0.01 -11.65 -14.23
C PRO A 266 0.38 -11.97 -15.68
N SER A 267 0.63 -13.25 -15.98
CA SER A 267 0.88 -13.72 -17.35
C SER A 267 -0.35 -13.53 -18.24
N LEU A 268 -1.53 -13.84 -17.71
CA LEU A 268 -2.79 -13.66 -18.42
C LEU A 268 -3.14 -12.18 -18.56
N TYR A 269 -2.87 -11.35 -17.55
CA TYR A 269 -2.98 -9.89 -17.67
C TYR A 269 -2.18 -9.35 -18.87
N THR A 270 -0.90 -9.70 -18.96
CA THR A 270 -0.02 -9.26 -20.05
C THR A 270 -0.51 -9.78 -21.41
N LYS A 271 -1.02 -11.01 -21.44
CA LYS A 271 -1.60 -11.60 -22.64
C LYS A 271 -2.88 -10.87 -23.07
N VAL A 272 -3.76 -10.52 -22.14
CA VAL A 272 -4.96 -9.74 -22.43
C VAL A 272 -4.61 -8.35 -22.97
N GLU A 273 -3.68 -7.65 -22.32
CA GLU A 273 -3.22 -6.31 -22.75
C GLU A 273 -2.63 -6.32 -24.17
N SER A 274 -1.84 -7.34 -24.50
CA SER A 274 -1.15 -7.43 -25.79
C SER A 274 -2.01 -8.02 -26.90
N GLU A 275 -2.84 -9.03 -26.62
CA GLU A 275 -3.60 -9.75 -27.63
C GLU A 275 -4.97 -9.11 -27.90
N SER A 276 -5.63 -8.47 -26.92
CA SER A 276 -6.99 -7.94 -27.11
C SER A 276 -7.08 -6.90 -28.24
N PRO A 277 -6.17 -5.92 -28.35
CA PRO A 277 -6.17 -4.98 -29.47
C PRO A 277 -5.92 -5.66 -30.82
N VAL A 278 -5.05 -6.67 -30.87
CA VAL A 278 -4.73 -7.40 -32.09
C VAL A 278 -5.90 -8.28 -32.53
N ILE A 279 -6.57 -8.94 -31.58
CA ILE A 279 -7.78 -9.74 -31.81
C ILE A 279 -8.93 -8.85 -32.31
N MET A 280 -9.07 -7.63 -31.79
CA MET A 280 -10.07 -6.68 -32.28
C MET A 280 -9.94 -6.42 -33.79
N VAL A 281 -8.70 -6.34 -34.29
CA VAL A 281 -8.41 -6.04 -35.70
C VAL A 281 -8.37 -7.30 -36.58
N LYS A 282 -7.77 -8.39 -36.07
CA LYS A 282 -7.51 -9.62 -36.84
C LYS A 282 -8.43 -10.80 -36.49
N GLY A 283 -9.46 -10.58 -35.67
CA GLY A 283 -10.38 -11.61 -35.17
C GLY A 283 -11.20 -12.34 -36.24
N LYS A 284 -11.13 -11.90 -37.50
CA LYS A 284 -11.67 -12.64 -38.65
C LYS A 284 -10.92 -13.93 -38.94
N GLU A 285 -9.61 -13.99 -38.66
CA GLU A 285 -8.81 -15.17 -38.94
C GLU A 285 -8.96 -16.21 -37.83
N SER A 286 -9.01 -17.49 -38.20
CA SER A 286 -9.22 -18.61 -37.25
C SER A 286 -8.21 -18.62 -36.10
N GLU A 287 -6.96 -18.22 -36.36
CA GLU A 287 -5.91 -18.15 -35.34
C GLU A 287 -6.27 -17.17 -34.20
N TYR A 288 -6.81 -15.99 -34.52
CA TYR A 288 -7.16 -14.99 -33.50
C TYR A 288 -8.48 -15.33 -32.79
N GLN A 289 -9.38 -16.08 -33.44
CA GLN A 289 -10.56 -16.65 -32.77
C GLN A 289 -10.16 -17.73 -31.75
N GLU A 290 -9.16 -18.54 -32.06
CA GLU A 290 -8.58 -19.51 -31.11
C GLU A 290 -7.88 -18.80 -29.95
N LYS A 291 -7.11 -17.73 -30.21
CA LYS A 291 -6.51 -16.89 -29.15
C LYS A 291 -7.57 -16.26 -28.24
N LEU A 292 -8.64 -15.70 -28.83
CA LEU A 292 -9.76 -15.14 -28.07
C LEU A 292 -10.48 -16.20 -27.22
N SER A 293 -10.71 -17.40 -27.78
CA SER A 293 -11.28 -18.53 -27.04
C SER A 293 -10.37 -18.98 -25.88
N SER A 294 -9.06 -19.03 -26.09
CA SER A 294 -8.06 -19.32 -25.06
C SER A 294 -8.11 -18.27 -23.94
N LEU A 295 -8.12 -16.98 -24.30
CA LEU A 295 -8.23 -15.89 -23.33
C LEU A 295 -9.51 -15.99 -22.50
N ILE A 296 -10.66 -16.25 -23.12
CA ILE A 296 -11.93 -16.43 -22.42
C ILE A 296 -11.85 -17.60 -21.44
N ALA A 297 -11.28 -18.73 -21.85
CA ALA A 297 -11.14 -19.91 -21.02
C ALA A 297 -10.21 -19.66 -19.83
N GLU A 298 -9.06 -19.03 -20.07
CA GLU A 298 -8.08 -18.67 -19.05
C GLU A 298 -8.64 -17.63 -18.06
N LEU A 299 -9.34 -16.59 -18.55
CA LEU A 299 -10.01 -15.59 -17.71
C LEU A 299 -11.17 -16.18 -16.91
N SER A 300 -11.93 -17.12 -17.49
CA SER A 300 -13.02 -17.82 -16.78
C SER A 300 -12.50 -18.78 -15.71
N GLN A 301 -11.24 -19.21 -15.81
CA GLN A 301 -10.56 -20.00 -14.79
C GLN A 301 -9.95 -19.15 -13.68
N ILE A 302 -9.83 -17.84 -13.87
CA ILE A 302 -9.53 -16.94 -12.76
C ILE A 302 -10.75 -16.95 -11.84
N ASP A 303 -10.67 -17.80 -10.84
CA ASP A 303 -11.60 -17.77 -9.75
C ASP A 303 -11.30 -16.49 -8.95
N THR A 304 -12.15 -15.48 -9.09
CA THR A 304 -12.16 -14.28 -8.23
C THR A 304 -12.35 -14.63 -6.75
N SER A 305 -12.49 -15.91 -6.41
CA SER A 305 -12.57 -16.46 -5.05
C SER A 305 -11.22 -16.72 -4.37
N ALA A 306 -10.07 -16.40 -4.99
CA ALA A 306 -8.76 -16.38 -4.32
C ALA A 306 -8.74 -15.33 -3.20
N SER A 307 -9.45 -15.68 -2.14
CA SER A 307 -9.76 -14.91 -0.95
C SER A 307 -9.11 -15.63 0.20
N TYR A 308 -8.50 -14.87 1.10
CA TYR A 308 -8.15 -15.45 2.39
C TYR A 308 -9.46 -15.85 3.06
N ASN A 309 -9.48 -17.03 3.64
CA ASN A 309 -10.66 -17.52 4.35
C ASN A 309 -10.48 -17.28 5.85
N ALA A 310 -11.50 -17.63 6.63
CA ALA A 310 -11.46 -17.47 8.09
C ALA A 310 -10.29 -18.23 8.74
N PHE A 311 -9.83 -19.32 8.15
CA PHE A 311 -8.70 -20.10 8.68
C PHE A 311 -7.37 -19.37 8.51
N ASP A 312 -7.16 -18.68 7.40
CA ASP A 312 -5.95 -17.88 7.17
C ASP A 312 -5.86 -16.72 8.17
N ALA A 313 -6.96 -15.98 8.34
CA ALA A 313 -7.04 -14.91 9.33
C ALA A 313 -6.88 -15.44 10.76
N MET A 314 -7.43 -16.62 11.06
CA MET A 314 -7.29 -17.28 12.35
C MET A 314 -5.83 -17.65 12.66
N LEU A 315 -5.11 -18.26 11.70
CA LEU A 315 -3.74 -18.72 11.92
C LEU A 315 -2.77 -17.58 12.22
N ILE A 316 -2.94 -16.42 11.59
CA ILE A 316 -2.13 -15.22 11.83
C ILE A 316 -2.26 -14.79 13.29
N LEU A 317 -3.49 -14.52 13.77
CA LEU A 317 -3.70 -14.07 15.15
C LEU A 317 -3.38 -15.16 16.17
N LEU A 318 -3.61 -16.42 15.84
CA LEU A 318 -3.26 -17.53 16.72
C LEU A 318 -1.75 -17.61 16.95
N ARG A 319 -0.93 -17.38 15.92
CA ARG A 319 0.54 -17.36 16.04
C ARG A 319 0.98 -16.27 17.01
N GLU A 320 0.69 -15.02 16.69
CA GLU A 320 1.19 -13.88 17.48
C GLU A 320 0.56 -13.88 18.88
N GLY A 321 -0.71 -14.28 18.96
CA GLY A 321 -1.42 -14.46 20.21
C GLY A 321 -0.77 -15.51 21.12
N VAL A 322 -0.31 -16.65 20.59
CA VAL A 322 0.39 -17.68 21.38
C VAL A 322 1.75 -17.18 21.85
N GLU A 323 2.51 -16.46 21.02
CA GLU A 323 3.81 -15.89 21.41
C GLU A 323 3.65 -14.84 22.53
N ALA A 324 2.69 -13.93 22.39
CA ALA A 324 2.31 -12.98 23.44
C ALA A 324 1.88 -13.71 24.72
N LEU A 325 1.03 -14.73 24.59
CA LEU A 325 0.52 -15.51 25.72
C LEU A 325 1.65 -16.25 26.45
N LEU A 326 2.64 -16.79 25.74
CA LEU A 326 3.79 -17.47 26.33
C LEU A 326 4.61 -16.53 27.21
N ILE A 327 4.88 -15.30 26.75
CA ILE A 327 5.63 -14.31 27.52
C ILE A 327 4.84 -13.88 28.76
N VAL A 328 3.55 -13.54 28.58
CA VAL A 328 2.66 -13.12 29.68
C VAL A 328 2.52 -14.24 30.71
N MET A 329 2.31 -15.49 30.28
CA MET A 329 2.19 -16.63 31.17
C MET A 329 3.49 -17.00 31.86
N ALA A 330 4.65 -16.79 31.22
CA ALA A 330 5.94 -16.93 31.88
C ALA A 330 6.09 -15.93 33.03
N LEU A 331 5.73 -14.66 32.82
CA LEU A 331 5.73 -13.62 33.86
C LEU A 331 4.72 -13.92 34.98
N VAL A 332 3.51 -14.38 34.62
CA VAL A 332 2.49 -14.78 35.60
C VAL A 332 2.98 -15.96 36.44
N THR A 333 3.60 -16.95 35.82
CA THR A 333 4.08 -18.17 36.51
C THR A 333 5.25 -17.85 37.45
N THR A 334 6.21 -17.02 37.02
CA THR A 334 7.32 -16.59 37.89
C THR A 334 6.83 -15.78 39.08
N LEU A 335 5.87 -14.87 38.89
CA LEU A 335 5.28 -14.08 39.97
C LEU A 335 4.42 -14.92 40.92
N LYS A 336 3.70 -15.93 40.41
CA LYS A 336 2.97 -16.91 41.23
C LYS A 336 3.93 -17.76 42.06
N ALA A 337 5.03 -18.23 41.47
CA ALA A 337 6.08 -18.99 42.16
C ALA A 337 6.74 -18.15 43.26
N ALA A 338 6.98 -16.85 43.00
CA ALA A 338 7.51 -15.90 43.98
C ALA A 338 6.49 -15.43 45.04
N LYS A 339 5.23 -15.92 45.00
CA LYS A 339 4.11 -15.50 45.87
C LYS A 339 3.79 -13.99 45.82
N MET A 340 4.22 -13.27 44.79
CA MET A 340 4.05 -11.81 44.67
C MET A 340 2.74 -11.44 43.96
N ARG A 341 1.60 -11.59 44.67
CA ARG A 341 0.26 -11.35 44.10
C ARG A 341 0.03 -9.91 43.59
N LYS A 342 0.73 -8.91 44.16
CA LYS A 342 0.63 -7.51 43.71
C LYS A 342 1.19 -7.30 42.30
N GLY A 343 2.22 -8.05 41.90
CA GLY A 343 2.83 -7.95 40.57
C GLY A 343 1.96 -8.49 39.45
N LEU A 344 1.07 -9.44 39.74
CA LEU A 344 0.16 -10.01 38.74
C LEU A 344 -0.76 -8.95 38.12
N LYS A 345 -1.23 -7.99 38.94
CA LYS A 345 -2.07 -6.88 38.45
C LYS A 345 -1.33 -6.00 37.43
N TRP A 346 -0.03 -5.80 37.62
CA TRP A 346 0.80 -5.01 36.72
C TRP A 346 1.10 -5.75 35.41
N VAL A 347 1.28 -7.07 35.45
CA VAL A 347 1.42 -7.89 34.23
C VAL A 347 0.14 -7.86 33.41
N TYR A 348 -1.02 -8.14 34.02
CA TYR A 348 -2.31 -8.07 33.31
C TYR A 348 -2.61 -6.64 32.81
N GLY A 349 -2.29 -5.61 33.60
CA GLY A 349 -2.42 -4.22 33.20
C GLY A 349 -1.53 -3.87 32.00
N GLY A 350 -0.30 -4.36 31.97
CA GLY A 350 0.63 -4.17 30.86
C GLY A 350 0.14 -4.85 29.59
N ALA A 351 -0.30 -6.11 29.69
CA ALA A 351 -0.88 -6.85 28.56
C ALA A 351 -2.11 -6.13 27.98
N PHE A 352 -3.02 -5.68 28.84
CA PHE A 352 -4.21 -4.96 28.40
C PHE A 352 -3.87 -3.62 27.73
N ALA A 353 -2.95 -2.84 28.33
CA ALA A 353 -2.48 -1.59 27.73
C ALA A 353 -1.80 -1.82 26.37
N GLY A 354 -1.10 -2.95 26.20
CA GLY A 354 -0.49 -3.35 24.93
C GLY A 354 -1.53 -3.58 23.84
N ILE A 355 -2.59 -4.34 24.14
CA ILE A 355 -3.72 -4.58 23.21
C ILE A 355 -4.36 -3.25 22.79
N VAL A 356 -4.67 -2.38 23.75
CA VAL A 356 -5.29 -1.08 23.47
C VAL A 356 -4.39 -0.21 22.60
N ALA A 357 -3.09 -0.15 22.90
CA ALA A 357 -2.13 0.61 22.09
C ALA A 357 -2.01 0.07 20.66
N SER A 358 -2.00 -1.26 20.47
CA SER A 358 -2.02 -1.87 19.14
C SER A 358 -3.29 -1.51 18.37
N LEU A 359 -4.47 -1.63 18.98
CA LEU A 359 -5.74 -1.24 18.34
C LEU A 359 -5.80 0.24 17.97
N LEU A 360 -5.27 1.12 18.81
CA LEU A 360 -5.17 2.56 18.51
C LEU A 360 -4.28 2.81 17.28
N ILE A 361 -3.14 2.12 17.17
CA ILE A 361 -2.29 2.23 15.98
C ILE A 361 -3.02 1.72 14.74
N ALA A 362 -3.72 0.58 14.82
CA ALA A 362 -4.51 0.08 13.70
C ALA A 362 -5.54 1.11 13.22
N TYR A 363 -6.25 1.75 14.15
CA TYR A 363 -7.22 2.80 13.87
C TYR A 363 -6.59 4.06 13.26
N ILE A 364 -5.45 4.51 13.79
CA ILE A 364 -4.70 5.65 13.23
C ILE A 364 -4.23 5.34 11.82
N LEU A 365 -3.71 4.14 11.56
CA LEU A 365 -3.29 3.72 10.21
C LEU A 365 -4.46 3.70 9.23
N GLN A 366 -5.65 3.26 9.68
CA GLN A 366 -6.85 3.28 8.85
C GLN A 366 -7.26 4.71 8.44
N ILE A 367 -7.17 5.67 9.36
CA ILE A 367 -7.56 7.07 9.10
C ILE A 367 -6.47 7.83 8.32
N ALA A 368 -5.20 7.61 8.66
CA ALA A 368 -4.07 8.31 8.05
C ALA A 368 -3.84 7.88 6.60
N PHE A 369 -4.31 6.69 6.21
CA PHE A 369 -4.18 6.17 4.86
C PHE A 369 -5.53 5.72 4.26
N PRO A 370 -6.48 6.64 3.96
CA PRO A 370 -7.71 6.30 3.25
C PRO A 370 -7.43 5.79 1.82
N ALA A 371 -6.26 6.14 1.27
CA ALA A 371 -5.77 5.72 -0.03
C ALA A 371 -5.41 4.22 -0.12
N VAL A 372 -5.42 3.47 1.00
CA VAL A 372 -5.19 2.01 1.02
C VAL A 372 -6.27 1.25 0.24
N THR A 373 -7.41 1.88 -0.05
CA THR A 373 -8.53 1.27 -0.78
C THR A 373 -8.56 1.55 -2.28
N SER A 374 -7.65 2.39 -2.82
CA SER A 374 -7.63 2.77 -4.24
C SER A 374 -6.61 1.93 -5.02
N GLY A 375 -6.98 1.36 -6.17
CA GLY A 375 -6.25 0.32 -6.93
C GLY A 375 -4.71 0.39 -6.92
N THR A 376 -4.10 1.41 -7.53
CA THR A 376 -2.62 1.53 -7.60
C THR A 376 -1.98 1.80 -6.24
N ASN A 377 -2.61 2.59 -5.37
CA ASN A 377 -2.10 2.86 -4.01
C ASN A 377 -2.15 1.60 -3.14
N ARG A 378 -3.16 0.75 -3.34
CA ARG A 378 -3.30 -0.54 -2.69
C ARG A 378 -2.12 -1.47 -3.03
N GLU A 379 -1.73 -1.54 -4.30
CA GLU A 379 -0.60 -2.39 -4.74
C GLU A 379 0.75 -1.88 -4.22
N ILE A 380 0.97 -0.56 -4.22
CA ILE A 380 2.19 0.06 -3.65
C ILE A 380 2.28 -0.22 -2.15
N ILE A 381 1.17 -0.08 -1.43
CA ILE A 381 1.11 -0.32 0.01
C ILE A 381 1.27 -1.81 0.32
N GLU A 382 0.62 -2.71 -0.44
CA GLU A 382 0.77 -4.17 -0.31
C GLU A 382 2.24 -4.58 -0.48
N GLY A 383 2.91 -4.05 -1.51
CA GLY A 383 4.32 -4.30 -1.76
C GLY A 383 5.26 -3.70 -0.72
N ALA A 384 5.07 -2.43 -0.34
CA ALA A 384 5.94 -1.74 0.61
C ALA A 384 5.78 -2.28 2.04
N VAL A 385 4.54 -2.50 2.49
CA VAL A 385 4.24 -3.05 3.82
C VAL A 385 4.65 -4.51 3.90
N GLY A 386 4.46 -5.29 2.85
CA GLY A 386 4.89 -6.69 2.79
C GLY A 386 6.41 -6.85 2.89
N ILE A 387 7.20 -6.05 2.15
CA ILE A 387 8.67 -6.03 2.28
C ILE A 387 9.09 -5.57 3.67
N PHE A 388 8.46 -4.52 4.19
CA PHE A 388 8.75 -4.01 5.53
C PHE A 388 8.48 -5.07 6.61
N ALA A 389 7.38 -5.80 6.51
CA ALA A 389 7.03 -6.90 7.40
C ALA A 389 8.07 -8.04 7.36
N VAL A 390 8.56 -8.41 6.17
CA VAL A 390 9.64 -9.40 6.02
C VAL A 390 10.93 -8.93 6.69
N ILE A 391 11.33 -7.67 6.51
CA ILE A 391 12.52 -7.10 7.15
C ILE A 391 12.37 -7.11 8.68
N MET A 392 11.19 -6.75 9.19
CA MET A 392 10.88 -6.80 10.62
C MET A 392 10.96 -8.23 11.17
N MET A 393 10.38 -9.21 10.49
CA MET A 393 10.47 -10.63 10.87
C MET A 393 11.92 -11.11 10.98
N ILE A 394 12.78 -10.75 10.01
CA ILE A 394 14.20 -11.13 10.04
C ILE A 394 14.90 -10.47 11.24
N LEU A 395 14.69 -9.17 11.46
CA LEU A 395 15.31 -8.44 12.57
C LEU A 395 14.90 -9.00 13.94
N ILE A 396 13.62 -9.34 14.09
CA ILE A 396 13.03 -9.88 15.33
C ILE A 396 13.48 -11.33 15.55
N GLY A 397 13.51 -12.15 14.49
CA GLY A 397 14.06 -13.51 14.54
C GLY A 397 15.53 -13.53 14.98
N ILE A 398 16.35 -12.61 14.46
CA ILE A 398 17.75 -12.43 14.89
C ILE A 398 17.83 -11.97 16.35
N TRP A 399 16.97 -11.02 16.77
CA TRP A 399 16.97 -10.49 18.14
C TRP A 399 16.64 -11.57 19.17
N LEU A 400 15.57 -12.34 18.93
CA LEU A 400 15.10 -13.42 19.80
C LEU A 400 16.17 -14.50 19.97
N HIS A 401 16.81 -14.89 18.88
CA HIS A 401 17.85 -15.92 18.92
C HIS A 401 19.15 -15.41 19.58
N SER A 402 19.54 -14.15 19.39
CA SER A 402 20.76 -13.58 19.99
C SER A 402 20.74 -13.53 21.53
N LYS A 403 19.56 -13.66 22.14
CA LYS A 403 19.33 -13.58 23.59
C LYS A 403 18.82 -14.89 24.22
N SER A 404 18.72 -15.99 23.46
CA SER A 404 18.25 -17.34 23.86
C SER A 404 19.06 -18.04 24.98
N SER A 405 20.01 -17.36 25.62
CA SER A 405 20.61 -17.90 26.85
C SER A 405 19.60 -17.81 27.99
N VAL A 406 18.90 -18.91 28.25
CA VAL A 406 18.07 -19.16 29.45
C VAL A 406 18.77 -18.68 30.73
N LYS A 407 20.12 -18.78 30.77
CA LYS A 407 20.96 -18.29 31.85
C LYS A 407 20.93 -16.76 32.02
N LYS A 408 21.03 -15.99 30.93
CA LYS A 408 20.92 -14.51 30.96
C LYS A 408 19.50 -14.04 31.27
N TRP A 409 18.50 -14.79 30.82
CA TRP A 409 17.10 -14.53 31.16
C TRP A 409 16.85 -14.74 32.65
N ASN A 410 17.31 -15.85 33.22
CA ASN A 410 17.21 -16.11 34.66
C ASN A 410 17.94 -15.04 35.49
N THR A 411 19.15 -14.63 35.09
CA THR A 411 19.89 -13.55 35.79
C THR A 411 19.23 -12.18 35.66
N PHE A 412 18.63 -11.86 34.51
CA PHE A 412 17.84 -10.64 34.31
C PHE A 412 16.55 -10.66 35.14
N MET A 413 15.91 -11.83 35.26
CA MET A 413 14.74 -12.02 36.12
C MET A 413 15.10 -11.92 37.59
N GLU A 414 16.23 -12.48 38.03
CA GLU A 414 16.73 -12.30 39.40
C GLU A 414 17.05 -10.83 39.71
N SER A 415 17.68 -10.09 38.79
CA SER A 415 18.02 -8.67 39.01
C SER A 415 16.77 -7.78 39.02
N GLN A 416 15.78 -8.06 38.17
CA GLN A 416 14.47 -7.40 38.21
C GLN A 416 13.70 -7.75 39.48
N MET A 417 13.72 -9.01 39.92
CA MET A 417 13.10 -9.42 41.19
C MET A 417 13.75 -8.71 42.39
N GLN A 418 15.08 -8.54 42.39
CA GLN A 418 15.80 -7.76 43.40
C GLN A 418 15.45 -6.27 43.34
N THR A 419 15.24 -5.70 42.14
CA THR A 419 14.85 -4.29 41.96
C THR A 419 13.42 -4.04 42.43
N VAL A 420 12.48 -4.94 42.10
CA VAL A 420 11.09 -4.89 42.60
C VAL A 420 11.05 -5.01 44.13
N THR A 421 11.93 -5.85 44.71
CA THR A 421 12.04 -6.03 46.17
C THR A 421 12.66 -4.80 46.87
N LYS A 422 13.56 -4.07 46.21
CA LYS A 422 14.22 -2.86 46.76
C LYS A 422 13.41 -1.58 46.57
N THR A 423 12.72 -1.42 45.45
CA THR A 423 12.02 -0.17 45.07
C THR A 423 10.50 -0.24 45.30
N GLY A 424 9.94 -1.44 45.48
CA GLY A 424 8.49 -1.66 45.64
C GLY A 424 7.65 -1.45 44.36
N SER A 425 8.29 -1.08 43.24
CA SER A 425 7.63 -0.77 41.97
C SER A 425 7.65 -1.97 41.03
N PHE A 426 6.47 -2.42 40.62
CA PHE A 426 6.26 -3.48 39.63
C PHE A 426 6.19 -2.95 38.19
N LEU A 427 6.62 -1.69 37.98
CA LEU A 427 6.58 -1.02 36.68
C LEU A 427 7.37 -1.78 35.60
N SER A 428 8.46 -2.46 35.96
CA SER A 428 9.21 -3.30 35.03
C SER A 428 8.40 -4.49 34.51
N MET A 429 7.58 -5.11 35.36
CA MET A 429 6.70 -6.23 34.97
C MET A 429 5.57 -5.76 34.06
N PHE A 430 5.05 -4.54 34.30
CA PHE A 430 4.12 -3.88 33.38
C PHE A 430 4.77 -3.59 32.03
N ALA A 431 5.94 -2.95 32.02
CA ALA A 431 6.63 -2.59 30.79
C ALA A 431 7.00 -3.83 29.96
N LEU A 432 7.46 -4.91 30.61
CA LEU A 432 7.76 -6.18 29.97
C LEU A 432 6.52 -6.80 29.32
N SER A 433 5.40 -6.84 30.03
CA SER A 433 4.15 -7.38 29.49
C SER A 433 3.55 -6.48 28.40
N PHE A 434 3.65 -5.16 28.56
CA PHE A 434 3.19 -4.17 27.59
C PHE A 434 3.96 -4.28 26.29
N LEU A 435 5.29 -4.21 26.33
CA LEU A 435 6.13 -4.23 25.13
C LEU A 435 6.01 -5.56 24.38
N ALA A 436 5.88 -6.68 25.11
CA ALA A 436 5.66 -7.98 24.49
C ALA A 436 4.35 -8.00 23.68
N VAL A 437 3.23 -7.66 24.32
CA VAL A 437 1.91 -7.70 23.66
C VAL A 437 1.78 -6.62 22.58
N PHE A 438 2.34 -5.43 22.81
CA PHE A 438 2.34 -4.34 21.83
C PHE A 438 3.11 -4.72 20.56
N ARG A 439 4.27 -5.36 20.70
CA ARG A 439 5.08 -5.84 19.56
C ARG A 439 4.32 -6.88 18.75
N GLU A 440 3.82 -7.94 19.41
CA GLU A 440 3.06 -8.99 18.72
C GLU A 440 1.79 -8.42 18.05
N GLY A 441 1.14 -7.45 18.70
CA GLY A 441 -0.01 -6.75 18.14
C GLY A 441 0.35 -5.89 16.92
N ALA A 442 1.50 -5.20 16.93
CA ALA A 442 1.98 -4.43 15.78
C ALA A 442 2.30 -5.33 14.57
N GLU A 443 2.94 -6.48 14.80
CA GLU A 443 3.18 -7.48 13.76
C GLU A 443 1.87 -8.03 13.19
N THR A 444 0.91 -8.39 14.06
CA THR A 444 -0.42 -8.86 13.66
C THR A 444 -1.13 -7.85 12.74
N ILE A 445 -1.07 -6.56 13.10
CA ILE A 445 -1.69 -5.48 12.31
C ILE A 445 -1.05 -5.39 10.93
N LEU A 446 0.28 -5.46 10.84
CA LEU A 446 0.98 -5.42 9.55
C LEU A 446 0.59 -6.61 8.65
N PHE A 447 0.45 -7.81 9.21
CA PHE A 447 -0.05 -8.97 8.45
C PHE A 447 -1.50 -8.79 8.01
N TYR A 448 -2.36 -8.27 8.89
CA TYR A 448 -3.75 -8.03 8.56
C TYR A 448 -3.95 -6.93 7.52
N VAL A 449 -3.17 -5.85 7.55
CA VAL A 449 -3.19 -4.82 6.51
C VAL A 449 -2.93 -5.42 5.11
N GLY A 450 -2.04 -6.41 5.01
CA GLY A 450 -1.76 -7.09 3.74
C GLY A 450 -2.91 -7.98 3.24
N ILE A 451 -3.65 -8.64 4.14
CA ILE A 451 -4.71 -9.58 3.75
C ILE A 451 -6.12 -8.97 3.71
N LEU A 452 -6.35 -7.87 4.42
CA LEU A 452 -7.66 -7.20 4.56
C LEU A 452 -8.33 -6.91 3.21
N PRO A 453 -7.60 -6.47 2.16
CA PRO A 453 -8.20 -6.18 0.86
C PRO A 453 -8.62 -7.43 0.06
N ARG A 454 -8.25 -8.63 0.52
CA ARG A 454 -8.44 -9.92 -0.15
C ARG A 454 -9.26 -10.93 0.69
N ILE A 455 -9.87 -10.49 1.80
CA ILE A 455 -10.72 -11.33 2.67
C ILE A 455 -12.11 -10.73 2.79
N SER A 456 -13.15 -11.55 2.84
CA SER A 456 -14.50 -11.06 3.13
C SER A 456 -14.58 -10.55 4.58
N SER A 457 -15.38 -9.52 4.85
CA SER A 457 -15.54 -9.01 6.23
C SER A 457 -16.08 -10.08 7.18
N PHE A 458 -16.91 -11.00 6.66
CA PHE A 458 -17.44 -12.12 7.43
C PHE A 458 -16.32 -13.11 7.82
N ASP A 459 -15.52 -13.54 6.85
CA ASP A 459 -14.43 -14.50 7.09
C ASP A 459 -13.36 -13.91 8.00
N PHE A 460 -13.05 -12.62 7.86
CA PHE A 460 -12.11 -11.93 8.73
C PHE A 460 -12.57 -11.93 10.19
N VAL A 461 -13.82 -11.54 10.45
CA VAL A 461 -14.40 -11.53 11.80
C VAL A 461 -14.52 -12.94 12.36
N LEU A 462 -14.91 -13.91 11.54
CA LEU A 462 -15.00 -15.31 11.92
C LEU A 462 -13.62 -15.87 12.33
N GLY A 463 -12.58 -15.58 11.54
CA GLY A 463 -11.21 -16.00 11.80
C GLY A 463 -10.65 -15.41 13.10
N ILE A 464 -10.84 -14.10 13.33
CA ILE A 464 -10.47 -13.45 14.59
C ILE A 464 -11.20 -14.08 15.78
N SER A 465 -12.52 -14.29 15.64
CA SER A 465 -13.34 -14.86 16.72
C SER A 465 -12.90 -16.28 17.09
N LEU A 466 -12.61 -17.11 16.10
CA LEU A 466 -12.10 -18.47 16.31
C LEU A 466 -10.71 -18.46 16.95
N ALA A 467 -9.80 -17.59 16.48
CA ALA A 467 -8.48 -17.46 17.08
C ALA A 467 -8.55 -17.02 18.55
N LEU A 468 -9.38 -16.03 18.88
CA LEU A 468 -9.59 -15.61 20.26
C LEU A 468 -10.13 -16.75 21.14
N LEU A 469 -11.10 -17.52 20.64
CA LEU A 469 -11.63 -18.68 21.36
C LEU A 469 -10.53 -19.70 21.64
N VAL A 470 -9.71 -20.04 20.64
CA VAL A 470 -8.61 -20.99 20.79
C VAL A 470 -7.55 -20.45 21.76
N LEU A 471 -7.18 -19.18 21.68
CA LEU A 471 -6.23 -18.54 22.60
C LEU A 471 -6.71 -18.59 24.05
N VAL A 472 -8.01 -18.39 24.30
CA VAL A 472 -8.61 -18.53 25.64
C VAL A 472 -8.47 -19.97 26.15
N VAL A 473 -8.73 -20.97 25.30
CA VAL A 473 -8.54 -22.38 25.64
C VAL A 473 -7.07 -22.67 25.97
N ILE A 474 -6.13 -22.19 25.15
CA ILE A 474 -4.68 -22.35 25.39
C ILE A 474 -4.28 -21.69 26.70
N ALA A 475 -4.74 -20.46 26.98
CA ALA A 475 -4.48 -19.74 28.22
C ALA A 475 -4.97 -20.52 29.45
N PHE A 476 -6.17 -21.10 29.36
CA PHE A 476 -6.73 -21.94 30.42
C PHE A 476 -5.91 -23.20 30.65
N VAL A 477 -5.52 -23.90 29.58
CA VAL A 477 -4.67 -25.10 29.64
C VAL A 477 -3.30 -24.75 30.23
N MET A 478 -2.65 -23.70 29.78
CA MET A 478 -1.36 -23.25 30.31
C MET A 478 -1.41 -22.90 31.80
N ASN A 479 -2.52 -22.34 32.27
CA ASN A 479 -2.73 -22.04 33.68
C ASN A 479 -2.91 -23.30 34.55
N LYS A 480 -3.42 -24.41 33.99
CA LYS A 480 -3.60 -25.68 34.71
C LYS A 480 -2.47 -26.70 34.51
N ALA A 481 -1.80 -26.69 33.36
CA ALA A 481 -0.86 -27.72 32.92
C ALA A 481 0.56 -27.17 32.69
N SER A 482 1.04 -26.30 33.59
CA SER A 482 2.38 -25.67 33.53
C SER A 482 3.54 -26.67 33.48
N GLN A 483 3.32 -27.96 33.75
CA GLN A 483 4.35 -28.98 33.87
C GLN A 483 4.53 -29.87 32.62
N PHE A 484 3.64 -29.76 31.61
CA PHE A 484 3.64 -30.66 30.44
C PHE A 484 3.94 -29.96 29.10
N PHE A 485 3.97 -28.63 29.06
CA PHE A 485 4.24 -27.89 27.82
C PHE A 485 5.75 -27.87 27.54
N LEU A 486 6.19 -28.45 26.42
CA LEU A 486 7.55 -28.30 25.91
C LEU A 486 7.56 -27.18 24.86
N PRO A 487 7.92 -25.94 25.21
CA PRO A 487 7.83 -24.80 24.29
C PRO A 487 8.72 -25.01 23.06
N HIS A 488 9.83 -25.73 23.21
CA HIS A 488 10.85 -25.87 22.17
C HIS A 488 10.35 -26.55 20.88
N LYS A 489 9.47 -27.57 20.97
CA LYS A 489 8.91 -28.23 19.77
C LYS A 489 7.91 -27.36 19.03
N VAL A 490 7.15 -26.56 19.79
CA VAL A 490 6.17 -25.61 19.25
C VAL A 490 6.90 -24.45 18.55
N PHE A 491 7.93 -23.89 19.20
CA PHE A 491 8.81 -22.87 18.60
C PHE A 491 9.51 -23.35 17.32
N PHE A 492 9.95 -24.61 17.25
CA PHE A 492 10.58 -25.15 16.05
C PHE A 492 9.63 -25.17 14.85
N ILE A 493 8.42 -25.72 15.01
CA ILE A 493 7.42 -25.79 13.94
C ILE A 493 6.97 -24.38 13.53
N LEU A 494 6.74 -23.50 14.50
CA LEU A 494 6.41 -22.08 14.26
C LEU A 494 7.52 -21.36 13.48
N THR A 495 8.79 -21.59 13.82
CA THR A 495 9.94 -20.96 13.13
C THR A 495 10.00 -21.35 11.65
N TRP A 496 9.81 -22.63 11.33
CA TRP A 496 9.80 -23.08 9.94
C TRP A 496 8.58 -22.58 9.16
N MET A 497 7.42 -22.47 9.82
CA MET A 497 6.22 -21.88 9.24
C MET A 497 6.42 -20.40 8.91
N ILE A 498 7.12 -19.64 9.76
CA ILE A 498 7.49 -18.24 9.53
C ILE A 498 8.38 -18.10 8.30
N TYR A 499 9.41 -18.93 8.17
CA TYR A 499 10.30 -18.84 7.01
C TYR A 499 9.59 -19.17 5.71
N ALA A 500 8.67 -20.15 5.72
CA ALA A 500 7.85 -20.45 4.55
C ALA A 500 6.91 -19.28 4.19
N LEU A 501 6.27 -18.65 5.17
CA LEU A 501 5.37 -17.53 4.95
C LEU A 501 6.11 -16.26 4.48
N ALA A 502 7.25 -15.95 5.10
CA ALA A 502 8.09 -14.81 4.74
C ALA A 502 8.72 -14.99 3.35
N PHE A 503 9.09 -16.22 2.97
CA PHE A 503 9.53 -16.55 1.61
C PHE A 503 8.44 -16.24 0.58
N LYS A 504 7.20 -16.69 0.84
CA LYS A 504 6.05 -16.40 -0.02
C LYS A 504 5.77 -14.90 -0.09
N MET A 505 5.70 -14.22 1.05
CA MET A 505 5.43 -12.77 1.14
C MET A 505 6.49 -11.94 0.41
N THR A 506 7.76 -12.34 0.45
CA THR A 506 8.83 -11.66 -0.28
C THR A 506 8.55 -11.62 -1.78
N GLY A 507 8.15 -12.76 -2.35
CA GLY A 507 7.84 -12.85 -3.78
C GLY A 507 6.58 -12.09 -4.17
N VAL A 508 5.51 -12.21 -3.39
CA VAL A 508 4.25 -11.47 -3.61
C VAL A 508 4.47 -9.96 -3.51
N SER A 509 5.25 -9.50 -2.54
CA SER A 509 5.47 -8.07 -2.30
C SER A 509 6.35 -7.43 -3.38
N ILE A 510 7.42 -8.11 -3.82
CA ILE A 510 8.26 -7.62 -4.92
C ILE A 510 7.44 -7.57 -6.20
N HIS A 511 6.60 -8.57 -6.44
CA HIS A 511 5.73 -8.59 -7.61
C HIS A 511 4.67 -7.48 -7.60
N ALA A 512 4.05 -7.20 -6.45
CA ALA A 512 3.13 -6.07 -6.31
C ALA A 512 3.80 -4.72 -6.65
N LEU A 513 5.07 -4.51 -6.28
CA LEU A 513 5.83 -3.32 -6.65
C LEU A 513 6.27 -3.30 -8.12
N GLN A 514 6.33 -4.47 -8.77
CA GLN A 514 6.58 -4.57 -10.22
C GLN A 514 5.34 -4.16 -11.02
N LEU A 515 4.15 -4.49 -10.54
CA LEU A 515 2.87 -4.07 -11.16
C LEU A 515 2.70 -2.54 -11.13
N THR A 516 3.25 -1.89 -10.12
CA THR A 516 3.19 -0.43 -9.97
C THR A 516 4.35 0.31 -10.64
N ASN A 517 5.17 -0.37 -11.45
CA ASN A 517 6.39 0.16 -12.09
C ASN A 517 7.42 0.77 -11.11
N ILE A 518 7.36 0.45 -9.80
CA ILE A 518 8.34 0.91 -8.81
C ILE A 518 9.60 0.06 -8.89
N ILE A 519 9.43 -1.25 -9.06
CA ILE A 519 10.53 -2.21 -9.27
C ILE A 519 10.52 -2.63 -10.75
N PRO A 520 11.69 -2.64 -11.43
CA PRO A 520 11.79 -3.18 -12.77
C PRO A 520 11.31 -4.63 -12.84
N ASN A 521 10.63 -4.99 -13.92
CA ASN A 521 10.18 -6.35 -14.16
C ASN A 521 10.97 -6.97 -15.31
N HIS A 522 12.12 -7.58 -15.00
CA HIS A 522 12.89 -8.33 -16.00
C HIS A 522 12.43 -9.79 -16.02
N LEU A 523 11.53 -10.10 -16.96
CA LEU A 523 10.95 -11.43 -17.12
C LEU A 523 12.00 -12.46 -17.55
N ILE A 524 11.92 -13.66 -16.97
CA ILE A 524 12.78 -14.81 -17.31
C ILE A 524 11.99 -15.84 -18.11
N SER A 525 12.42 -16.08 -19.34
CA SER A 525 11.85 -17.13 -20.18
C SER A 525 12.23 -18.52 -19.64
N GLY A 526 11.23 -19.32 -19.23
CA GLY A 526 11.42 -20.74 -18.86
C GLY A 526 11.25 -21.09 -17.39
N ILE A 527 10.95 -20.13 -16.50
CA ILE A 527 10.58 -20.41 -15.11
C ILE A 527 9.05 -20.38 -14.96
N PRO A 528 8.43 -21.46 -14.44
CA PRO A 528 6.98 -21.49 -14.22
C PRO A 528 6.58 -20.63 -13.02
N ASN A 529 5.39 -20.00 -13.10
CA ASN A 529 4.76 -19.33 -11.96
C ASN A 529 4.27 -20.36 -10.95
N ILE A 530 4.65 -20.19 -9.68
CA ILE A 530 4.22 -21.06 -8.58
C ILE A 530 3.62 -20.18 -7.48
N ASP A 531 2.34 -19.84 -7.62
CA ASP A 531 1.63 -18.89 -6.76
C ASP A 531 1.58 -19.34 -5.29
N ILE A 532 1.52 -20.66 -5.05
CA ILE A 532 1.51 -21.20 -3.69
C ILE A 532 2.81 -20.90 -2.92
N LEU A 533 3.93 -20.74 -3.63
CA LEU A 533 5.23 -20.38 -3.09
C LEU A 533 5.56 -18.89 -3.30
N GLY A 534 4.70 -18.13 -3.98
CA GLY A 534 4.96 -16.73 -4.36
C GLY A 534 6.12 -16.60 -5.35
N ILE A 535 6.37 -17.59 -6.21
CA ILE A 535 7.44 -17.54 -7.21
C ILE A 535 6.86 -16.99 -8.51
N TYR A 536 7.35 -15.81 -8.90
CA TYR A 536 7.00 -15.10 -10.14
C TYR A 536 8.20 -15.11 -11.10
N PRO A 537 8.01 -14.97 -12.42
CA PRO A 537 9.03 -15.23 -13.41
C PRO A 537 9.86 -13.95 -13.64
N SER A 538 10.32 -13.33 -12.56
CA SER A 538 11.10 -12.09 -12.57
C SER A 538 12.43 -12.27 -11.86
N TRP A 539 13.50 -11.69 -12.42
CA TRP A 539 14.84 -11.72 -11.82
C TRP A 539 14.85 -11.13 -10.42
N GLU A 540 14.14 -10.02 -10.22
CA GLU A 540 14.08 -9.30 -8.95
C GLU A 540 13.34 -10.10 -7.87
N GLY A 541 12.22 -10.74 -8.21
CA GLY A 541 11.45 -11.57 -7.29
C GLY A 541 12.23 -12.81 -6.84
N LEU A 542 12.82 -13.52 -7.81
CA LEU A 542 13.65 -14.69 -7.54
C LEU A 542 14.94 -14.34 -6.79
N ALA A 543 15.60 -13.24 -7.15
CA ALA A 543 16.78 -12.76 -6.43
C ALA A 543 16.44 -12.41 -4.98
N GLY A 544 15.31 -11.73 -4.74
CA GLY A 544 14.84 -11.41 -3.39
C GLY A 544 14.58 -12.66 -2.55
N GLN A 545 13.94 -13.67 -3.12
CA GLN A 545 13.69 -14.97 -2.49
C GLN A 545 14.97 -15.78 -2.23
N ILE A 546 15.92 -15.76 -3.16
CA ILE A 546 17.25 -16.40 -2.98
C ILE A 546 18.03 -15.70 -1.87
N ILE A 547 18.03 -14.37 -1.84
CA ILE A 547 18.66 -13.58 -0.77
C ILE A 547 18.02 -13.93 0.58
N PHE A 548 16.70 -14.03 0.65
CA PHE A 548 15.99 -14.46 1.85
C PHE A 548 16.45 -15.86 2.32
N ILE A 549 16.51 -16.85 1.42
CA ILE A 549 17.01 -18.19 1.75
C ILE A 549 18.46 -18.14 2.25
N LEU A 550 19.33 -17.37 1.60
CA LEU A 550 20.73 -17.22 2.01
C LEU A 550 20.85 -16.60 3.40
N VAL A 551 20.03 -15.60 3.71
CA VAL A 551 19.97 -14.98 5.05
C VAL A 551 19.50 -16.00 6.08
N VAL A 552 18.40 -16.71 5.83
CA VAL A 552 17.90 -17.76 6.73
C VAL A 552 18.93 -18.87 6.94
N PHE A 553 19.62 -19.30 5.88
CA PHE A 553 20.66 -20.33 5.93
C PHE A 553 21.88 -19.87 6.73
N LEU A 554 22.36 -18.65 6.50
CA LEU A 554 23.46 -18.05 7.27
C LEU A 554 23.12 -17.91 8.76
N ILE A 555 21.88 -17.52 9.06
CA ILE A 555 21.39 -17.45 10.43
C ILE A 555 21.38 -18.87 11.01
N THR A 556 20.83 -19.87 10.30
CA THR A 556 20.72 -21.27 10.76
C THR A 556 22.08 -21.95 10.96
N ILE A 557 23.07 -21.71 10.11
CA ILE A 557 24.43 -22.25 10.32
C ILE A 557 25.08 -21.62 11.56
N ARG A 558 24.95 -20.30 11.74
CA ARG A 558 25.40 -19.63 12.97
C ARG A 558 24.66 -20.11 14.22
N GLN A 559 23.47 -20.70 14.07
CA GLN A 559 22.70 -21.32 15.16
C GLN A 559 23.27 -22.70 15.56
N GLY A 560 23.90 -23.45 14.64
CA GLY A 560 24.41 -24.81 14.89
C GLY A 560 25.80 -24.91 15.54
N GLU A 561 26.53 -23.79 15.69
CA GLU A 561 27.89 -23.74 16.25
C GLU A 561 27.96 -23.44 17.77
N LYS A 562 26.90 -23.68 18.57
CA LYS A 562 26.97 -23.48 20.03
C LYS A 562 26.34 -24.58 20.87
#